data_AF-A0A7C1VDC8-F1
#
_entry.id   AF-A0A7C1VDC8-F1
#
_cell.length_a   1.000
_cell.length_b   1.000
_cell.length_c   1.000
_cell.angle_alpha   90.00
_cell.angle_beta   90.00
_cell.angle_gamma   90.00
#
_symmetry.space_group_name_H-M   'P 1'
#
loop_
_entity.id
_entity.type
_entity.pdbx_description
1 polymer ?
#
loop_
_entity_poly.entity_id
_entity_poly.type
_entity_poly.pdbx_seq_one_letter_code
_entity_poly.pdbx_strand_id
1 'polypeptide(L)'
;MNYDVVEVTIDKLISTFRLREWQYDIEDMVEDIVQALRFIGAQKVFAELAIPLTVNSKVFKLPRDCQHVMYIDEKSQYYRESGNFIEIDKDDGTEVILYYQAIPVDTRGYPLIPDAPEVTEAIMWYLAKVLILQKEITHISYATADAEWDWRCGSARAALNSLNLQQVNQMYQNFVRLNPVKDAHAANYENVSKANTLDRNKHNDVYRDRTS
;
A
#
# COMPACT_ATOMS: atom_id res chain seq x y z
N MET A 1 4.80 7.31 1.41
CA MET A 1 4.44 6.76 0.10
C MET A 1 4.30 7.94 -0.82
N ASN A 2 5.03 7.94 -1.94
CA ASN A 2 4.87 8.99 -2.94
C ASN A 2 3.63 8.68 -3.77
N TYR A 3 2.98 9.73 -4.26
CA TYR A 3 1.79 9.64 -5.06
C TYR A 3 1.88 10.61 -6.23
N ASP A 4 1.32 10.18 -7.36
CA ASP A 4 1.16 10.98 -8.56
C ASP A 4 -0.30 11.38 -8.78
N VAL A 5 -0.49 12.48 -9.49
CA VAL A 5 -1.80 12.92 -9.96
C VAL A 5 -2.27 12.07 -11.14
N VAL A 6 -3.58 11.97 -11.32
CA VAL A 6 -4.21 11.15 -12.37
C VAL A 6 -3.72 11.50 -13.77
N GLU A 7 -3.43 12.79 -14.02
CA GLU A 7 -2.97 13.29 -15.30
C GLU A 7 -1.68 12.62 -15.77
N VAL A 8 -0.75 12.28 -14.87
CA VAL A 8 0.50 11.61 -15.25
C VAL A 8 0.22 10.25 -15.91
N THR A 9 -0.81 9.55 -15.41
CA THR A 9 -1.22 8.26 -15.98
C THR A 9 -1.96 8.44 -17.31
N ILE A 10 -2.79 9.48 -17.40
CA ILE A 10 -3.51 9.84 -18.64
C ILE A 10 -2.52 10.27 -19.74
N ASP A 11 -1.52 11.08 -19.42
CA ASP A 11 -0.47 11.50 -20.35
C ASP A 11 0.35 10.30 -20.84
N LYS A 12 0.63 9.34 -19.94
CA LYS A 12 1.28 8.08 -20.31
C LYS A 12 0.42 7.24 -21.26
N LEU A 13 -0.89 7.18 -21.04
CA LEU A 13 -1.84 6.51 -21.95
C LEU A 13 -1.83 7.17 -23.33
N ILE A 14 -2.00 8.49 -23.37
CA ILE A 14 -2.07 9.29 -24.61
C ILE A 14 -0.78 9.12 -25.42
N SER A 15 0.37 9.26 -24.77
CA SER A 15 1.68 9.11 -25.43
C SER A 15 1.94 7.69 -25.92
N THR A 16 1.52 6.67 -25.17
CA THR A 16 1.75 5.25 -25.50
C THR A 16 0.89 4.79 -26.68
N PHE A 17 -0.41 5.11 -26.66
CA PHE A 17 -1.36 4.67 -27.68
C PHE A 17 -1.62 5.71 -28.78
N ARG A 18 -0.92 6.86 -28.73
CA ARG A 18 -1.01 7.97 -29.68
C ARG A 18 -2.44 8.50 -29.84
N LEU A 19 -3.12 8.69 -28.72
CA LEU A 19 -4.48 9.21 -28.66
C LEU A 19 -4.51 10.72 -28.90
N ARG A 20 -5.69 11.28 -29.22
CA ARG A 20 -5.87 12.74 -29.30
C ARG A 20 -6.30 13.27 -27.94
N GLU A 21 -5.58 14.27 -27.42
CA GLU A 21 -5.75 14.82 -26.06
C GLU A 21 -7.18 15.34 -25.75
N TRP A 22 -7.89 15.87 -26.74
CA TRP A 22 -9.16 16.59 -26.53
C TRP A 22 -10.43 15.72 -26.44
N GLN A 23 -10.29 14.38 -26.48
CA GLN A 23 -11.43 13.47 -26.65
C GLN A 23 -11.99 12.95 -25.32
N TYR A 24 -11.34 13.24 -24.19
CA TYR A 24 -11.63 12.55 -22.94
C TYR A 24 -11.96 13.53 -21.83
N ASP A 25 -13.10 13.29 -21.19
CA ASP A 25 -13.41 13.94 -19.92
C ASP A 25 -12.53 13.33 -18.83
N ILE A 26 -11.85 14.19 -18.08
CA ILE A 26 -11.02 13.76 -16.95
C ILE A 26 -11.91 13.08 -15.91
N GLU A 27 -13.17 13.52 -15.75
CA GLU A 27 -14.09 12.94 -14.78
C GLU A 27 -14.40 11.47 -15.09
N ASP A 28 -14.70 11.15 -16.36
CA ASP A 28 -14.94 9.78 -16.81
C ASP A 28 -13.70 8.90 -16.61
N MET A 29 -12.51 9.42 -16.96
CA MET A 29 -11.26 8.69 -16.78
C MET A 29 -10.94 8.45 -15.30
N VAL A 30 -11.27 9.39 -14.43
CA VAL A 30 -11.08 9.25 -12.98
C VAL A 30 -11.91 8.08 -12.44
N GLU A 31 -13.17 7.92 -12.88
CA GLU A 31 -14.01 6.79 -12.47
C GLU A 31 -13.38 5.44 -12.86
N ASP A 32 -12.90 5.34 -14.10
CA ASP A 32 -12.23 4.14 -14.59
C ASP A 32 -10.91 3.85 -13.84
N ILE A 33 -10.15 4.90 -13.48
CA ILE A 33 -8.93 4.78 -12.67
C ILE A 33 -9.26 4.24 -11.28
N VAL A 34 -10.29 4.76 -10.62
CA VAL A 34 -10.74 4.25 -9.31
C VAL A 34 -11.11 2.77 -9.44
N GLN A 35 -11.83 2.39 -10.50
CA GLN A 35 -12.20 1.01 -10.73
C GLN A 35 -10.97 0.11 -10.95
N ALA A 36 -9.98 0.56 -11.73
CA ALA A 36 -8.72 -0.15 -11.94
C ALA A 36 -7.97 -0.37 -10.62
N LEU A 37 -7.84 0.66 -9.79
CA LEU A 37 -7.20 0.59 -8.47
C LEU A 37 -7.88 -0.45 -7.56
N ARG A 38 -9.23 -0.52 -7.60
CA ARG A 38 -9.99 -1.54 -6.86
C ARG A 38 -9.66 -2.94 -7.35
N PHE A 39 -9.62 -3.18 -8.66
CA PHE A 39 -9.30 -4.50 -9.22
C PHE A 39 -7.86 -4.93 -8.95
N ILE A 40 -6.90 -3.99 -9.00
CA ILE A 40 -5.52 -4.26 -8.61
C ILE A 40 -5.44 -4.66 -7.13
N GLY A 41 -6.36 -4.21 -6.28
CA GLY A 41 -6.34 -4.51 -4.85
C GLY A 41 -5.51 -3.48 -4.07
N ALA A 42 -5.52 -2.22 -4.53
CA ALA A 42 -4.88 -1.10 -3.85
C ALA A 42 -5.55 -0.72 -2.52
N GLN A 43 -6.56 -1.47 -2.06
CA GLN A 43 -7.25 -1.29 -0.79
C GLN A 43 -6.32 -1.20 0.43
N LYS A 44 -5.13 -1.82 0.36
CA LYS A 44 -4.12 -1.76 1.42
C LYS A 44 -3.37 -0.41 1.50
N VAL A 45 -3.53 0.45 0.49
CA VAL A 45 -2.95 1.81 0.43
C VAL A 45 -3.93 2.84 1.01
N PHE A 46 -5.21 2.48 1.16
CA PHE A 46 -6.24 3.38 1.64
C PHE A 46 -6.00 3.71 3.11
N ALA A 47 -6.15 4.97 3.47
CA ALA A 47 -5.99 5.44 4.83
C ALA A 47 -7.26 5.13 5.62
N GLU A 48 -7.12 4.61 6.84
CA GLU A 48 -8.25 4.53 7.76
C GLU A 48 -8.43 5.90 8.41
N LEU A 49 -9.57 6.54 8.16
CA LEU A 49 -9.92 7.85 8.73
C LEU A 49 -11.14 7.74 9.64
N ALA A 50 -11.16 8.60 10.65
CA ALA A 50 -12.27 8.77 11.58
C ALA A 50 -12.71 10.23 11.57
N ILE A 51 -13.99 10.48 11.28
CA ILE A 51 -14.55 11.84 11.26
C ILE A 51 -15.79 11.90 12.15
N PRO A 52 -15.91 12.90 13.05
CA PRO A 52 -17.14 13.15 13.76
C PRO A 52 -18.19 13.75 12.81
N LEU A 53 -19.40 13.20 12.84
CA LEU A 53 -20.53 13.61 12.02
C LEU A 53 -21.75 13.85 12.90
N THR A 54 -22.50 14.90 12.61
CA THR A 54 -23.78 15.18 13.28
C THR A 54 -24.92 14.61 12.43
N VAL A 55 -25.75 13.75 13.03
CA VAL A 55 -26.93 13.18 12.37
C VAL A 55 -27.99 14.25 12.17
N ASN A 56 -28.42 14.45 10.92
CA ASN A 56 -29.50 15.38 10.58
C ASN A 56 -30.57 14.64 9.76
N SER A 57 -31.78 14.56 10.29
CA SER A 57 -32.90 13.83 9.68
C SER A 57 -32.56 12.36 9.41
N LYS A 58 -31.85 11.71 10.34
CA LYS A 58 -31.38 10.31 10.23
C LYS A 58 -30.47 10.01 9.03
N VAL A 59 -29.98 11.05 8.34
CA VAL A 59 -29.13 10.93 7.16
C VAL A 59 -27.87 11.75 7.35
N PHE A 60 -26.75 11.28 6.83
CA PHE A 60 -25.57 12.12 6.68
C PHE A 60 -24.86 11.86 5.35
N LYS A 61 -24.15 12.88 4.87
CA LYS A 61 -23.40 12.81 3.61
C LYS A 61 -22.03 12.18 3.86
N LEU A 62 -21.65 11.24 3.00
CA LEU A 62 -20.34 10.63 3.04
C LEU A 62 -19.24 11.62 2.61
N PRO A 63 -18.04 11.53 3.21
CA PRO A 63 -16.85 12.22 2.71
C PRO A 63 -16.58 11.86 1.24
N ARG A 64 -16.05 12.81 0.46
CA ARG A 64 -15.81 12.61 -0.98
C ARG A 64 -14.74 11.54 -1.27
N ASP A 65 -13.80 11.39 -0.35
CA ASP A 65 -12.70 10.42 -0.37
C ASP A 65 -13.11 9.05 0.21
N CYS A 66 -14.35 8.91 0.70
CA CYS A 66 -14.83 7.68 1.32
C CYS A 66 -15.07 6.58 0.27
N GLN A 67 -14.25 5.53 0.34
CA GLN A 67 -14.35 4.38 -0.55
C GLN A 67 -15.11 3.21 0.06
N HIS A 68 -14.99 3.02 1.37
CA HIS A 68 -15.64 1.93 2.09
C HIS A 68 -15.87 2.31 3.56
N VAL A 69 -17.11 2.22 4.02
CA VAL A 69 -17.44 2.43 5.43
C VAL A 69 -17.08 1.18 6.23
N MET A 70 -16.31 1.34 7.30
CA MET A 70 -15.92 0.22 8.16
C MET A 70 -16.95 -0.02 9.26
N TYR A 71 -17.27 1.03 10.01
CA TYR A 71 -18.30 1.03 11.06
C TYR A 71 -18.59 2.47 11.50
N ILE A 72 -19.72 2.66 12.19
CA ILE A 72 -20.13 3.95 12.75
C ILE A 72 -20.24 3.77 14.26
N ASP A 73 -19.40 4.48 15.00
CA ASP A 73 -19.32 4.47 16.47
C ASP A 73 -19.03 3.08 17.04
N GLU A 74 -20.06 2.24 17.16
CA GLU A 74 -19.98 0.83 17.54
C GLU A 74 -19.98 -0.08 16.31
N LYS A 75 -19.15 -1.12 16.31
CA LYS A 75 -19.07 -2.10 15.21
C LYS A 75 -20.39 -2.83 14.90
N SER A 76 -21.33 -2.86 15.85
CA SER A 76 -22.65 -3.50 15.71
C SER A 76 -23.75 -2.58 15.23
N GLN A 77 -23.48 -1.27 15.07
CA GLN A 77 -24.50 -0.31 14.67
C GLN A 77 -24.96 -0.61 13.23
N TYR A 78 -26.27 -0.81 13.06
CA TYR A 78 -26.86 -0.96 11.73
C TYR A 78 -26.94 0.40 11.03
N TYR A 79 -26.59 0.39 9.74
CA TYR A 79 -26.69 1.54 8.85
C TYR A 79 -27.05 1.06 7.44
N ARG A 80 -27.59 1.97 6.62
CA ARG A 80 -27.87 1.71 5.21
C ARG A 80 -27.16 2.75 4.35
N GLU A 81 -26.45 2.28 3.34
CA GLU A 81 -25.85 3.13 2.31
C GLU A 81 -26.86 3.41 1.20
N SER A 82 -27.04 4.68 0.85
CA SER A 82 -27.93 5.16 -0.21
C SER A 82 -27.18 6.18 -1.06
N GLY A 83 -26.40 5.67 -2.02
CA GLY A 83 -25.50 6.50 -2.85
C GLY A 83 -24.44 7.20 -1.99
N ASN A 84 -24.42 8.53 -2.03
CA ASN A 84 -23.47 9.36 -1.27
C ASN A 84 -23.92 9.66 0.17
N PHE A 85 -24.93 8.94 0.66
CA PHE A 85 -25.51 9.16 1.97
C PHE A 85 -25.57 7.86 2.77
N ILE A 86 -25.53 8.01 4.08
CA ILE A 86 -25.82 6.95 5.02
C ILE A 86 -27.06 7.31 5.83
N GLU A 87 -27.96 6.35 5.92
CA GLU A 87 -29.10 6.34 6.82
C GLU A 87 -28.73 5.60 8.11
N ILE A 88 -28.91 6.26 9.26
CA ILE A 88 -28.67 5.71 10.58
C ILE A 88 -29.87 6.00 11.49
N ASP A 89 -30.30 4.99 12.25
CA ASP A 89 -31.41 5.14 13.20
C ASP A 89 -30.91 5.70 14.54
N LYS A 90 -30.56 6.99 14.53
CA LYS A 90 -30.19 7.79 15.70
C LYS A 90 -30.99 9.09 15.69
N ASP A 91 -31.19 9.67 16.87
CA ASP A 91 -31.90 10.94 17.01
C ASP A 91 -31.09 12.10 16.39
N ASP A 92 -31.80 13.06 15.83
CA ASP A 92 -31.19 14.24 15.22
C ASP A 92 -30.40 15.04 16.27
N GLY A 93 -29.21 15.52 15.88
CA GLY A 93 -28.27 16.19 16.78
C GLY A 93 -27.32 15.24 17.52
N THR A 94 -27.43 13.92 17.33
CA THR A 94 -26.44 12.96 17.85
C THR A 94 -25.13 13.09 17.07
N GLU A 95 -24.00 13.21 17.79
CA GLU A 95 -22.66 13.11 17.20
C GLU A 95 -22.24 11.64 17.13
N VAL A 96 -21.87 11.18 15.94
CA VAL A 96 -21.38 9.82 15.67
C VAL A 96 -20.03 9.88 14.98
N ILE A 97 -19.15 8.92 15.26
CA ILE A 97 -17.85 8.83 14.60
C ILE A 97 -17.94 7.84 13.45
N LEU A 98 -17.73 8.31 12.22
CA LEU A 98 -17.61 7.44 11.05
C LEU A 98 -16.17 6.98 10.91
N TYR A 99 -15.95 5.66 10.94
CA TYR A 99 -14.69 5.03 10.57
C TYR A 99 -14.80 4.50 9.15
N TYR A 100 -13.93 4.96 8.26
CA TYR A 100 -13.98 4.61 6.84
C TYR A 100 -12.59 4.50 6.23
N GLN A 101 -12.49 3.73 5.15
CA GLN A 101 -11.32 3.68 4.30
C GLN A 101 -11.41 4.80 3.27
N ALA A 102 -10.43 5.69 3.33
CA ALA A 102 -10.28 6.85 2.47
C ALA A 102 -9.23 6.59 1.39
N ILE A 103 -9.54 6.96 0.16
CA ILE A 103 -8.54 7.02 -0.91
C ILE A 103 -7.79 8.35 -0.78
N PRO A 104 -6.45 8.37 -0.90
CA PRO A 104 -5.73 9.64 -0.96
C PRO A 104 -6.21 10.47 -2.15
N VAL A 105 -6.55 11.74 -1.95
CA VAL A 105 -7.04 12.63 -3.01
C VAL A 105 -6.18 13.89 -3.14
N ASP A 106 -6.18 14.48 -4.33
CA ASP A 106 -5.53 15.76 -4.62
C ASP A 106 -6.36 16.97 -4.13
N THR A 107 -5.90 18.19 -4.38
CA THR A 107 -6.61 19.43 -3.99
C THR A 107 -7.96 19.63 -4.69
N ARG A 108 -8.23 18.92 -5.78
CA ARG A 108 -9.50 18.96 -6.53
C ARG A 108 -10.44 17.84 -6.08
N GLY A 109 -9.94 16.84 -5.36
CA GLY A 109 -10.67 15.66 -4.92
C GLY A 109 -10.53 14.47 -5.86
N TYR A 110 -9.57 14.47 -6.78
CA TYR A 110 -9.26 13.32 -7.62
C TYR A 110 -8.35 12.33 -6.90
N PRO A 111 -8.50 11.02 -7.15
CA PRO A 111 -7.70 10.00 -6.49
C PRO A 111 -6.22 10.13 -6.85
N LEU A 112 -5.36 10.01 -5.85
CA LEU A 112 -3.92 9.96 -6.02
C LEU A 112 -3.48 8.53 -6.31
N ILE A 113 -2.58 8.37 -7.28
CA ILE A 113 -2.08 7.08 -7.73
C ILE A 113 -0.76 6.80 -7.01
N PRO A 114 -0.56 5.59 -6.44
CA PRO A 114 0.75 5.16 -5.95
C PRO A 114 1.86 5.40 -6.97
N ASP A 115 2.94 6.09 -6.58
CA ASP A 115 4.15 6.27 -7.39
C ASP A 115 4.94 4.95 -7.46
N ALA A 116 4.40 4.03 -8.26
CA ALA A 116 4.97 2.74 -8.59
C ALA A 116 4.69 2.47 -10.07
N PRO A 117 5.73 2.32 -10.92
CA PRO A 117 5.55 2.22 -12.37
C PRO A 117 4.66 1.02 -12.76
N GLU A 118 4.70 -0.06 -11.99
CA GLU A 118 3.85 -1.24 -12.19
C GLU A 118 2.36 -0.92 -12.02
N VAL A 119 2.03 -0.06 -11.06
CA VAL A 119 0.65 0.37 -10.77
C VAL A 119 0.16 1.29 -11.89
N THR A 120 0.95 2.29 -12.26
CA THR A 120 0.65 3.20 -13.37
C THR A 120 0.43 2.44 -14.68
N GLU A 121 1.26 1.43 -14.97
CA GLU A 121 1.11 0.61 -16.17
C GLU A 121 -0.13 -0.27 -16.16
N ALA A 122 -0.47 -0.87 -15.01
CA ALA A 122 -1.69 -1.65 -14.88
C ALA A 122 -2.94 -0.79 -15.11
N ILE A 123 -2.97 0.43 -14.55
CA ILE A 123 -4.08 1.38 -14.76
C ILE A 123 -4.15 1.82 -16.22
N MET A 124 -3.01 2.15 -16.84
CA MET A 124 -2.94 2.52 -18.26
C MET A 124 -3.52 1.42 -19.16
N TRP A 125 -3.17 0.15 -18.95
CA TRP A 125 -3.72 -0.96 -19.73
C TRP A 125 -5.21 -1.21 -19.44
N TYR A 126 -5.70 -0.92 -18.24
CA TYR A 126 -7.13 -0.94 -17.95
C TYR A 126 -7.88 0.11 -18.77
N LEU A 127 -7.40 1.36 -18.77
CA LEU A 127 -7.97 2.44 -19.57
C LEU A 127 -7.94 2.10 -21.06
N ALA A 128 -6.83 1.52 -21.55
CA ALA A 128 -6.74 1.06 -22.93
C ALA A 128 -7.83 0.03 -23.28
N LYS A 129 -8.16 -0.92 -22.38
CA LYS A 129 -9.26 -1.88 -22.59
C LYS A 129 -10.61 -1.17 -22.72
N VAL A 130 -10.89 -0.21 -21.84
CA VAL A 130 -12.14 0.57 -21.89
C VAL A 130 -12.24 1.32 -23.23
N LEU A 131 -11.15 1.97 -23.65
CA LEU A 131 -11.09 2.69 -24.93
C LEU A 131 -11.20 1.79 -26.16
N ILE A 132 -10.68 0.56 -26.10
CA ILE A 132 -10.87 -0.45 -27.16
C ILE A 132 -12.35 -0.83 -27.27
N LEU A 133 -13.06 -1.01 -26.15
CA LEU A 133 -14.49 -1.31 -26.15
C LEU A 133 -15.32 -0.13 -26.72
N GLN A 134 -14.89 1.10 -26.45
CA GLN A 134 -15.46 2.32 -27.03
C GLN A 134 -15.06 2.54 -28.50
N LYS A 135 -14.20 1.68 -29.07
CA LYS A 135 -13.65 1.75 -30.44
C LYS A 135 -12.76 2.96 -30.73
N GLU A 136 -12.23 3.60 -29.70
CA GLU A 136 -11.24 4.68 -29.82
C GLU A 136 -9.85 4.14 -30.18
N ILE A 137 -9.50 2.95 -29.65
CA ILE A 137 -8.29 2.22 -30.02
C ILE A 137 -8.68 1.04 -30.93
N THR A 138 -8.22 1.07 -32.17
CA THR A 138 -8.56 0.06 -33.19
C THR A 138 -7.38 -0.81 -33.63
N HIS A 139 -6.15 -0.42 -33.29
CA HIS A 139 -4.93 -1.09 -33.74
C HIS A 139 -4.48 -2.22 -32.79
N ILE A 140 -5.16 -2.41 -31.66
CA ILE A 140 -4.87 -3.45 -30.66
C ILE A 140 -6.15 -4.21 -30.39
N SER A 141 -6.05 -5.54 -30.28
CA SER A 141 -7.19 -6.38 -29.95
C SER A 141 -7.51 -6.30 -28.45
N TYR A 142 -8.80 -6.37 -28.11
CA TYR A 142 -9.24 -6.41 -26.71
C TYR A 142 -8.56 -7.56 -25.95
N ALA A 143 -8.47 -8.76 -26.56
CA ALA A 143 -7.85 -9.92 -25.92
C ALA A 143 -6.36 -9.70 -25.59
N THR A 144 -5.64 -8.97 -26.44
CA THR A 144 -4.24 -8.59 -26.16
C THR A 144 -4.16 -7.62 -24.99
N ALA A 145 -5.01 -6.60 -24.96
CA ALA A 145 -5.05 -5.63 -23.87
C ALA A 145 -5.49 -6.27 -22.54
N ASP A 146 -6.41 -7.24 -22.59
CA ASP A 146 -6.85 -8.03 -21.43
C ASP A 146 -5.71 -8.85 -20.82
N ALA A 147 -4.95 -9.55 -21.66
CA ALA A 147 -3.79 -10.33 -21.22
C ALA A 147 -2.67 -9.43 -20.63
N GLU A 148 -2.38 -8.29 -21.25
CA GLU A 148 -1.43 -7.31 -20.70
C GLU A 148 -1.92 -6.77 -19.35
N TRP A 149 -3.18 -6.38 -19.25
CA TRP A 149 -3.77 -5.89 -18.01
C TRP A 149 -3.66 -6.93 -16.88
N ASP A 150 -4.00 -8.19 -17.15
CA ASP A 150 -3.91 -9.28 -16.17
C ASP A 150 -2.48 -9.47 -15.65
N TRP A 151 -1.50 -9.49 -16.56
CA TRP A 151 -0.09 -9.61 -16.21
C TRP A 151 0.38 -8.45 -15.34
N ARG A 152 0.05 -7.21 -15.73
CA ARG A 152 0.42 -6.01 -14.96
C ARG A 152 -0.29 -5.94 -13.62
N CYS A 153 -1.53 -6.41 -13.51
CA CYS A 153 -2.22 -6.52 -12.22
C CYS A 153 -1.47 -7.41 -11.22
N GLY A 154 -0.91 -8.53 -11.68
CA GLY A 154 -0.06 -9.40 -10.85
C GLY A 154 1.18 -8.66 -10.34
N SER A 155 1.87 -7.96 -11.23
CA SER A 155 3.06 -7.17 -10.90
C SER A 155 2.74 -6.01 -9.94
N ALA A 156 1.69 -5.24 -10.22
CA ALA A 156 1.22 -4.14 -9.37
C ALA A 156 0.84 -4.62 -7.96
N ARG A 157 0.15 -5.75 -7.84
CA ARG A 157 -0.15 -6.37 -6.53
C ARG A 157 1.11 -6.70 -5.75
N ALA A 158 2.12 -7.27 -6.41
CA ALA A 158 3.38 -7.58 -5.77
C ALA A 158 4.10 -6.30 -5.30
N ALA A 159 4.14 -5.27 -6.14
CA ALA A 159 4.72 -3.97 -5.81
C ALA A 159 4.02 -3.35 -4.58
N LEU A 160 2.69 -3.27 -4.57
CA LEU A 160 1.92 -2.73 -3.46
C LEU A 160 2.11 -3.52 -2.14
N ASN A 161 2.20 -4.84 -2.21
CA ASN A 161 2.50 -5.66 -1.02
C ASN A 161 3.94 -5.46 -0.54
N SER A 162 4.91 -5.30 -1.45
CA SER A 162 6.31 -5.06 -1.09
C SER A 162 6.55 -3.69 -0.46
N LEU A 163 5.80 -2.67 -0.89
CA LEU A 163 5.83 -1.32 -0.32
C LEU A 163 5.36 -1.33 1.15
N ASN A 164 4.37 -2.18 1.48
CA ASN A 164 3.98 -2.45 2.87
C ASN A 164 5.09 -3.21 3.64
N LEU A 165 5.76 -4.18 2.99
CA LEU A 165 6.85 -4.97 3.59
C LEU A 165 8.10 -4.14 3.93
N GLN A 166 8.36 -3.04 3.22
CA GLN A 166 9.41 -2.09 3.60
C GLN A 166 9.12 -1.39 4.94
N GLN A 167 7.85 -1.10 5.24
CA GLN A 167 7.44 -0.59 6.57
C GLN A 167 7.58 -1.69 7.64
N VAL A 168 7.26 -2.95 7.31
CA VAL A 168 7.52 -4.10 8.19
C VAL A 168 9.02 -4.29 8.43
N ASN A 169 9.88 -4.09 7.43
CA ASN A 169 11.32 -4.15 7.58
C ASN A 169 11.88 -3.01 8.43
N GLN A 170 11.36 -1.79 8.30
CA GLN A 170 11.70 -0.68 9.20
C GLN A 170 11.21 -0.94 10.63
N MET A 171 10.03 -1.52 10.80
CA MET A 171 9.48 -1.91 12.10
C MET A 171 10.25 -3.08 12.72
N TYR A 172 10.71 -4.05 11.92
CA TYR A 172 11.61 -5.13 12.33
C TYR A 172 12.99 -4.59 12.73
N GLN A 173 13.58 -3.69 11.94
CA GLN A 173 14.84 -3.03 12.29
C GLN A 173 14.72 -2.18 13.56
N ASN A 174 13.59 -1.50 13.76
CA ASN A 174 13.28 -0.78 14.99
C ASN A 174 13.06 -1.74 16.18
N PHE A 175 12.41 -2.89 15.98
CA PHE A 175 12.21 -3.92 17.00
C PHE A 175 13.54 -4.59 17.41
N VAL A 176 14.43 -4.87 16.46
CA VAL A 176 15.80 -5.37 16.72
C VAL A 176 16.60 -4.33 17.50
N ARG A 177 16.48 -3.04 17.17
CA ARG A 177 17.14 -1.94 17.91
C ARG A 177 16.58 -1.71 19.31
N LEU A 178 15.28 -1.95 19.52
CA LEU A 178 14.60 -1.81 20.81
C LEU A 178 14.78 -3.04 21.73
N ASN A 179 15.30 -4.16 21.20
CA ASN A 179 15.57 -5.38 21.95
C ASN A 179 17.08 -5.69 21.96
N PRO A 180 17.89 -4.99 22.76
CA PRO A 180 19.35 -5.09 22.77
C PRO A 180 19.90 -6.46 23.23
N VAL A 181 19.04 -7.37 23.70
CA VAL A 181 19.46 -8.68 24.22
C VAL A 181 19.95 -9.63 23.12
N LYS A 182 19.55 -9.43 21.86
CA LYS A 182 20.02 -10.27 20.74
C LYS A 182 21.45 -9.93 20.26
N ASP A 183 21.89 -8.68 20.38
CA ASP A 183 23.28 -8.29 20.06
C ASP A 183 24.28 -8.66 21.18
N ALA A 184 23.80 -8.83 22.42
CA ALA A 184 24.64 -9.32 23.53
C ALA A 184 25.15 -10.76 23.29
N HIS A 185 24.40 -11.58 22.55
CA HIS A 185 24.84 -12.92 22.16
C HIS A 185 25.89 -12.91 21.04
N ALA A 186 26.01 -11.85 20.24
CA ALA A 186 27.07 -11.70 19.24
C ALA A 186 28.37 -11.16 19.86
N ALA A 187 28.27 -10.22 20.81
CA ALA A 187 29.44 -9.64 21.50
C ALA A 187 30.22 -10.64 22.36
N ASN A 188 29.58 -11.72 22.85
CA ASN A 188 30.23 -12.76 23.65
C ASN A 188 31.19 -13.66 22.85
N TYR A 189 31.25 -13.54 21.52
CA TYR A 189 32.20 -14.30 20.69
C TYR A 189 33.45 -13.51 20.30
N GLU A 190 33.53 -12.20 20.56
CA GLU A 190 34.70 -11.37 20.23
C GLU A 190 35.96 -11.69 21.07
N ASN A 191 35.81 -12.38 22.20
CA ASN A 191 36.93 -12.85 23.03
C ASN A 191 37.30 -14.33 22.79
N VAL A 192 36.63 -15.03 21.87
CA VAL A 192 36.95 -16.44 21.54
C VAL A 192 38.13 -16.55 20.56
N SER A 193 38.50 -15.46 19.87
CA SER A 193 39.61 -15.42 18.91
C SER A 193 40.96 -14.94 19.48
N LYS A 194 41.02 -14.53 20.77
CA LYS A 194 42.30 -14.25 21.43
C LYS A 194 42.93 -15.55 21.90
N ALA A 195 44.04 -15.94 21.27
CA ALA A 195 44.83 -17.07 21.70
C ALA A 195 45.34 -16.85 23.14
N ASN A 196 44.88 -17.66 24.10
CA ASN A 196 45.54 -17.77 25.39
C ASN A 196 46.92 -18.40 25.18
N THR A 197 47.99 -17.64 25.45
CA THR A 197 49.35 -18.18 25.50
C THR A 197 49.48 -19.01 26.77
N LEU A 198 49.32 -20.33 26.63
CA LEU A 198 49.64 -21.28 27.68
C LEU A 198 51.16 -21.47 27.73
N ASP A 199 51.83 -20.80 28.66
CA ASP A 199 53.22 -21.11 29.01
C ASP A 199 53.26 -22.49 29.69
N ARG A 200 53.77 -23.51 28.98
CA ARG A 200 53.54 -24.92 29.33
C ARG A 200 54.68 -25.60 30.10
N ASN A 201 55.88 -25.03 30.27
CA ASN A 201 57.03 -25.80 30.80
C ASN A 201 57.86 -25.12 31.90
N LYS A 202 57.22 -24.64 32.97
CA LYS A 202 57.84 -24.49 34.31
C LYS A 202 57.34 -25.57 35.27
N HIS A 203 57.54 -26.83 34.93
CA HIS A 203 57.53 -27.93 35.89
C HIS A 203 58.11 -29.19 35.24
N ASN A 204 59.42 -29.43 35.44
CA ASN A 204 60.04 -30.77 35.44
C ASN A 204 61.46 -30.74 36.07
N ASP A 205 61.63 -30.03 37.18
CA ASP A 205 62.82 -30.12 38.06
C ASP A 205 62.67 -31.21 39.12
N VAL A 206 62.12 -32.37 38.77
CA VAL A 206 62.13 -33.51 39.67
C VAL A 206 62.34 -34.79 38.85
N TYR A 207 63.46 -35.46 39.09
CA TYR A 207 63.88 -36.76 38.57
C TYR A 207 64.58 -36.79 37.20
N ARG A 208 65.91 -36.55 37.18
CA ARG A 208 66.93 -37.44 36.59
C ARG A 208 68.35 -36.92 36.80
N ASP A 209 68.78 -36.88 38.05
CA ASP A 209 70.18 -37.14 38.41
C ASP A 209 70.21 -38.56 38.99
N ARG A 210 70.84 -39.50 38.26
CA ARG A 210 71.43 -40.77 38.75
C ARG A 210 71.87 -41.63 37.55
N THR A 211 73.20 -41.70 37.35
CA THR A 211 74.01 -42.90 37.05
C THR A 211 73.65 -43.69 35.77
N SER A 212 74.51 -43.94 34.78
CA SER A 212 75.97 -44.04 34.72
C SER A 212 76.44 -43.86 33.27
#